data_AF-A0A223NZD0-F1
#
_entry.id   AF-A0A223NZD0-F1
#
_cell.length_a   1.000
_cell.length_b   1.000
_cell.length_c   1.000
_cell.angle_alpha   90.00
_cell.angle_beta   90.00
_cell.angle_gamma   90.00
#
_symmetry.space_group_name_H-M   'P 1'
#
loop_
_entity.id
_entity.type
_entity.pdbx_description
1 polymer ?
#
loop_
_entity_poly.entity_id
_entity_poly.type
_entity_poly.pdbx_seq_one_letter_code
_entity_poly.pdbx_strand_id
1 'polypeptide(L)'
;MARLNYNIYTHISDDSLISTSKMLIPVQSIIYNILKPNRWNQYNDVSTSDALAINFLKKESIFRGNIAMMFDDLPQRLTFTFGVTKSFDENGVRYFLRAYIFKNQEFSFFENRVEELTNLALEKYNSWNNYEIRMHGEKIKLSSDT
;
A
#
# COMPACT_ATOMS: atom_id res chain seq x y z
N MET A 1 -10.36 -13.12 -21.44
CA MET A 1 -10.20 -11.75 -20.91
C MET A 1 -10.65 -11.76 -19.46
N ALA A 2 -9.80 -11.31 -18.53
CA ALA A 2 -10.22 -11.08 -17.15
C ALA A 2 -11.14 -9.85 -17.14
N ARG A 3 -12.42 -10.04 -16.81
CA ARG A 3 -13.39 -8.95 -16.63
C ARG A 3 -13.26 -8.47 -15.19
N LEU A 4 -12.97 -7.19 -14.99
CA LEU A 4 -13.06 -6.57 -13.67
C LEU A 4 -14.54 -6.50 -13.28
N ASN A 5 -14.90 -7.00 -12.09
CA ASN A 5 -16.30 -7.13 -11.69
C ASN A 5 -16.99 -5.78 -11.41
N TYR A 6 -16.22 -4.70 -11.24
CA TYR A 6 -16.70 -3.32 -11.21
C TYR A 6 -15.49 -2.38 -11.29
N ASN A 7 -15.48 -1.43 -12.23
CA ASN A 7 -14.50 -0.35 -12.23
C ASN A 7 -15.05 0.77 -11.35
N ILE A 8 -14.47 0.95 -10.17
CA ILE A 8 -14.84 2.01 -9.22
C ILE A 8 -14.16 3.35 -9.53
N TYR A 9 -13.28 3.36 -10.54
CA TYR A 9 -12.54 4.53 -10.96
C TYR A 9 -13.30 5.31 -12.04
N THR A 10 -13.22 6.63 -11.95
CA THR A 10 -14.00 7.57 -12.75
C THR A 10 -13.21 8.17 -13.91
N HIS A 11 -11.88 8.10 -13.86
CA HIS A 11 -10.99 8.76 -14.83
C HIS A 11 -10.03 7.82 -15.57
N ILE A 12 -10.17 6.50 -15.40
CA ILE A 12 -9.38 5.48 -16.11
C ILE A 12 -10.29 4.43 -16.76
N SER A 13 -9.97 4.05 -18.00
CA SER A 13 -10.65 2.96 -18.69
C SER A 13 -10.15 1.60 -18.20
N ASP A 14 -10.94 0.55 -18.40
CA ASP A 14 -10.55 -0.83 -18.01
C ASP A 14 -9.24 -1.26 -18.69
N ASP A 15 -9.04 -0.94 -19.96
CA ASP A 15 -7.81 -1.27 -20.69
C ASP A 15 -6.59 -0.49 -20.14
N SER A 16 -6.77 0.78 -19.77
CA SER A 16 -5.74 1.58 -19.14
C SER A 16 -5.42 1.06 -17.73
N LEU A 17 -6.42 0.59 -16.98
CA LEU A 17 -6.22 -0.02 -15.68
C LEU A 17 -5.45 -1.34 -15.79
N ILE A 18 -5.84 -2.23 -16.72
CA ILE A 18 -5.14 -3.50 -16.97
C ILE A 18 -3.69 -3.26 -17.42
N SER A 19 -3.45 -2.30 -18.31
CA SER A 19 -2.09 -1.96 -18.74
C SER A 19 -1.26 -1.38 -17.58
N THR A 20 -1.90 -0.58 -16.73
CA THR A 20 -1.31 -0.03 -15.51
C THR A 20 -0.91 -1.12 -14.50
N SER A 21 -1.80 -2.07 -14.20
CA SER A 21 -1.48 -3.19 -13.30
C SER A 21 -0.29 -4.01 -13.81
N LYS A 22 -0.13 -4.16 -15.13
CA LYS A 22 1.04 -4.85 -15.71
C LYS A 22 2.34 -4.09 -15.47
N MET A 23 2.32 -2.76 -15.48
CA MET A 23 3.51 -1.94 -15.18
C MET A 23 3.96 -2.11 -13.73
N LEU A 24 3.06 -2.47 -12.82
CA LEU A 24 3.40 -2.69 -11.40
C LEU A 24 4.05 -4.06 -11.13
N ILE A 25 4.05 -5.01 -12.07
CA ILE A 25 4.60 -6.37 -11.86
C ILE A 25 6.13 -6.36 -11.59
N PRO A 26 6.96 -5.62 -12.34
CA PRO A 26 8.39 -5.52 -12.04
C PRO A 26 8.64 -4.88 -10.66
N VAL A 27 7.85 -3.85 -10.31
CA VAL A 27 7.90 -3.20 -8.99
C VAL A 27 7.58 -4.19 -7.88
N GLN A 28 6.49 -4.96 -8.01
CA GLN A 28 6.11 -6.03 -7.09
C GLN A 28 7.27 -6.99 -6.82
N SER A 29 7.96 -7.41 -7.87
CA SER A 29 9.06 -8.38 -7.77
C SER A 29 10.24 -7.83 -6.95
N ILE A 30 10.62 -6.56 -7.17
CA ILE A 30 11.69 -5.90 -6.43
C ILE A 30 11.30 -5.75 -4.95
N ILE A 31 10.10 -5.21 -4.69
CA ILE A 31 9.59 -5.04 -3.32
C ILE A 31 9.54 -6.40 -2.61
N TYR A 32 8.97 -7.43 -3.25
CA TYR A 32 8.89 -8.76 -2.66
C TYR A 32 10.27 -9.32 -2.29
N ASN A 33 11.28 -9.17 -3.16
CA ASN A 33 12.63 -9.66 -2.88
C ASN A 33 13.29 -8.98 -1.69
N ILE A 34 13.09 -7.67 -1.50
CA ILE A 34 13.59 -6.92 -0.33
C ILE A 34 12.89 -7.41 0.95
N LEU A 35 11.60 -7.72 0.87
CA LEU A 35 10.75 -8.00 2.02
C LEU A 35 10.72 -9.49 2.42
N LYS A 36 11.02 -10.40 1.48
CA LYS A 36 11.04 -11.86 1.68
C LYS A 36 11.89 -12.32 2.87
N PRO A 37 13.10 -11.78 3.14
CA PRO A 37 13.88 -12.14 4.33
C PRO A 37 13.12 -11.91 5.65
N ASN A 38 12.21 -10.94 5.68
CA ASN A 38 11.40 -10.60 6.85
C ASN A 38 10.09 -11.40 6.93
N ARG A 39 9.87 -12.37 6.02
CA ARG A 39 8.65 -13.19 5.89
C ARG A 39 7.39 -12.37 5.58
N TRP A 40 7.55 -11.33 4.77
CA TRP A 40 6.44 -10.49 4.36
C TRP A 40 5.74 -11.12 3.16
N ASN A 41 4.42 -11.23 3.26
CA ASN A 41 3.63 -12.00 2.31
C ASN A 41 2.89 -11.05 1.38
N GLN A 42 2.97 -11.32 0.09
CA GLN A 42 2.08 -10.71 -0.87
C GLN A 42 0.67 -11.28 -0.66
N TYR A 43 -0.35 -10.41 -0.62
CA TYR A 43 -1.73 -10.85 -0.38
C TYR A 43 -2.44 -11.20 -1.68
N ASN A 44 -2.44 -10.26 -2.63
CA ASN A 44 -2.94 -10.47 -3.97
C ASN A 44 -1.84 -10.16 -4.97
N ASP A 45 -1.83 -10.88 -6.08
CA ASP A 45 -1.00 -10.53 -7.21
C ASP A 45 -1.55 -9.29 -7.92
N VAL A 46 -0.66 -8.38 -8.31
CA VAL A 46 -1.06 -7.16 -9.03
C VAL A 46 -1.73 -7.47 -10.37
N SER A 47 -1.49 -8.64 -10.96
CA SER A 47 -2.24 -9.12 -12.13
C SER A 47 -3.74 -9.34 -11.86
N THR A 48 -4.14 -9.42 -10.59
CA THR A 48 -5.52 -9.64 -10.13
C THR A 48 -6.08 -8.46 -9.32
N SER A 49 -5.33 -7.35 -9.23
CA SER A 49 -5.61 -6.21 -8.35
C SER A 49 -5.36 -4.88 -9.07
N ASP A 50 -6.07 -3.84 -8.66
CA ASP A 50 -5.87 -2.45 -9.11
C ASP A 50 -4.73 -1.73 -8.35
N ALA A 51 -4.26 -2.35 -7.28
CA ALA A 51 -3.13 -1.88 -6.48
C ALA A 51 -2.15 -3.01 -6.17
N LEU A 52 -0.88 -2.63 -5.97
CA LEU A 52 0.12 -3.49 -5.38
C LEU A 52 0.06 -3.35 -3.85
N ALA A 53 -0.22 -4.43 -3.14
CA ALA A 53 -0.20 -4.45 -1.68
C ALA A 53 0.52 -5.71 -1.15
N ILE A 54 1.62 -5.50 -0.42
CA ILE A 54 2.37 -6.55 0.25
C ILE A 54 2.10 -6.45 1.76
N ASN A 55 1.44 -7.46 2.31
CA ASN A 55 0.95 -7.48 3.69
C ASN A 55 1.99 -8.06 4.67
N PHE A 56 1.95 -7.54 5.89
CA PHE A 56 2.74 -8.03 7.02
C PHE A 56 1.83 -8.85 7.91
N LEU A 57 2.01 -10.17 7.89
CA LEU A 57 1.27 -11.11 8.73
C LEU A 57 2.26 -11.74 9.71
N LYS A 58 2.00 -11.61 11.02
CA LYS A 58 2.83 -12.29 12.05
C LYS A 58 2.45 -13.76 12.22
N LYS A 59 1.17 -14.06 11.98
CA LYS A 59 0.49 -15.37 11.92
C LYS A 59 -0.71 -15.18 11.00
N GLU A 60 -1.23 -16.25 10.41
CA GLU A 60 -2.25 -16.28 9.33
C GLU A 60 -3.52 -15.41 9.55
N SER A 61 -3.75 -14.86 10.76
CA SER A 61 -4.91 -14.04 11.10
C SER A 61 -4.64 -12.62 11.62
N ILE A 62 -3.38 -12.25 11.94
CA ILE A 62 -3.10 -10.94 12.58
C ILE A 62 -2.34 -10.03 11.61
N PHE A 63 -3.09 -9.11 11.00
CA PHE A 63 -2.57 -8.03 10.16
C PHE A 63 -1.72 -7.06 11.00
N ARG A 64 -0.49 -6.83 10.56
CA ARG A 64 0.47 -5.90 11.17
C ARG A 64 0.74 -4.66 10.33
N GLY A 65 0.30 -4.65 9.09
CA GLY A 65 0.59 -3.57 8.17
C GLY A 65 0.75 -4.03 6.74
N ASN A 66 1.07 -3.09 5.86
CA ASN A 66 1.40 -3.37 4.47
C ASN A 66 2.26 -2.26 3.88
N ILE A 67 3.06 -2.58 2.86
CA ILE A 67 3.58 -1.61 1.90
C ILE A 67 2.68 -1.70 0.66
N ALA A 68 2.27 -0.56 0.14
CA ALA A 68 1.40 -0.50 -1.02
C ALA A 68 1.78 0.61 -1.99
N MET A 69 1.54 0.33 -3.27
CA MET A 69 1.52 1.29 -4.36
C MET A 69 0.12 1.28 -4.97
N MET A 70 -0.53 2.43 -4.96
CA MET A 70 -1.91 2.60 -5.39
C MET A 70 -1.98 3.58 -6.55
N PHE A 71 -2.86 3.30 -7.49
CA PHE A 71 -3.25 4.25 -8.53
C PHE A 71 -4.06 5.40 -7.91
N ASP A 72 -3.73 6.64 -8.27
CA ASP A 72 -4.53 7.82 -7.93
C ASP A 72 -5.47 8.15 -9.09
N ASP A 73 -6.78 8.06 -8.87
CA ASP A 73 -7.82 8.34 -9.88
C ASP A 73 -7.98 9.85 -10.12
N LEU A 74 -7.03 10.43 -10.85
CA LEU A 74 -7.01 11.85 -11.19
C LEU A 74 -7.30 12.08 -12.69
N PRO A 75 -7.97 13.19 -13.05
CA PRO A 75 -8.21 13.51 -14.45
C PRO A 75 -6.90 13.63 -15.25
N GLN A 76 -6.86 12.98 -16.41
CA GLN A 76 -5.82 13.12 -17.44
C GLN A 76 -4.38 12.73 -17.03
N ARG A 77 -4.16 12.22 -15.81
CA ARG A 77 -2.82 11.87 -15.32
C ARG A 77 -2.82 10.53 -14.63
N LEU A 78 -1.93 9.65 -15.06
CA LEU A 78 -1.68 8.37 -14.39
C LEU A 78 -0.62 8.57 -13.30
N THR A 79 -1.06 8.80 -12.06
CA THR A 79 -0.15 8.94 -10.92
C THR A 79 -0.38 7.86 -9.89
N PHE A 80 0.63 7.69 -9.05
CA PHE A 80 0.63 6.70 -7.99
C PHE A 80 1.07 7.30 -6.66
N THR A 81 0.54 6.67 -5.62
CA THR A 81 0.91 6.91 -4.24
C THR A 81 1.57 5.66 -3.67
N PHE A 82 2.73 5.84 -3.04
CA PHE A 82 3.47 4.77 -2.37
C PHE A 82 3.49 5.02 -0.87
N GLY A 83 3.17 3.99 -0.08
CA GLY A 83 3.03 4.15 1.35
C GLY A 83 3.18 2.87 2.14
N VAL A 84 3.20 3.06 3.46
CA VAL A 84 3.30 1.98 4.43
C VAL A 84 2.27 2.19 5.54
N THR A 85 1.65 1.09 5.95
CA THR A 85 0.74 1.05 7.08
C THR A 85 1.32 0.11 8.14
N LYS A 86 1.13 0.45 9.41
CA LYS A 86 1.37 -0.44 10.55
C LYS A 86 0.11 -0.52 11.39
N SER A 87 -0.17 -1.71 11.92
CA SER A 87 -1.32 -1.95 12.78
C SER A 87 -0.98 -2.78 13.99
N PHE A 88 -1.75 -2.55 15.04
CA PHE A 88 -1.68 -3.26 16.30
C PHE A 88 -3.09 -3.38 16.88
N ASP A 89 -3.38 -4.53 17.49
CA ASP A 89 -4.66 -4.82 18.11
C ASP A 89 -4.49 -4.75 19.64
N GLU A 90 -5.34 -3.97 20.32
CA GLU A 90 -5.38 -3.81 21.77
C GLU A 90 -6.83 -3.86 22.25
N ASN A 91 -7.15 -4.71 23.23
CA ASN A 91 -8.50 -4.81 23.82
C ASN A 91 -9.62 -5.02 22.79
N GLY A 92 -9.36 -5.80 21.73
CA GLY A 92 -10.32 -6.05 20.65
C GLY A 92 -10.47 -4.89 19.64
N VAL A 93 -9.70 -3.82 19.78
CA VAL A 93 -9.68 -2.68 18.85
C VAL A 93 -8.41 -2.72 18.02
N ARG A 94 -8.56 -2.62 16.70
CA ARG A 94 -7.44 -2.46 15.76
C ARG A 94 -7.10 -0.98 15.60
N TYR A 95 -5.87 -0.63 15.90
CA TYR A 95 -5.27 0.67 15.61
C TYR A 95 -4.38 0.55 14.39
N PHE A 96 -4.33 1.60 13.59
CA PHE A 96 -3.43 1.67 12.44
C PHE A 96 -2.87 3.08 12.26
N LEU A 97 -1.67 3.12 11.70
CA LEU A 97 -0.97 4.33 11.32
C LEU A 97 -0.47 4.14 9.89
N ARG A 98 -0.70 5.14 9.04
CA ARG A 98 -0.28 5.14 7.64
C ARG A 98 0.64 6.33 7.40
N ALA A 99 1.70 6.11 6.62
CA ALA A 99 2.48 7.16 6.01
C ALA A 99 2.52 6.98 4.51
N TYR A 100 2.40 8.09 3.81
CA TYR A 100 2.74 8.19 2.40
C TYR A 100 4.20 8.58 2.31
N ILE A 101 5.00 7.77 1.61
CA ILE A 101 6.41 8.09 1.35
C ILE A 101 6.47 9.07 0.19
N PHE A 102 5.69 8.81 -0.86
CA PHE A 102 5.45 9.74 -1.97
C PHE A 102 4.01 9.63 -2.46
N LYS A 103 3.51 10.74 -3.02
CA LYS A 103 2.15 10.83 -3.58
C LYS A 103 2.20 11.49 -4.95
N ASN A 104 1.21 11.17 -5.78
CA ASN A 104 0.95 11.84 -7.05
C ASN A 104 2.18 11.87 -7.98
N GLN A 105 2.95 10.78 -8.04
CA GLN A 105 4.10 10.67 -8.93
C GLN A 105 3.77 9.76 -10.12
N GLU A 106 4.37 10.03 -11.28
CA GLU A 106 4.26 9.15 -12.43
C GLU A 106 5.00 7.82 -12.19
N PHE A 107 4.66 6.77 -12.95
CA PHE A 107 5.29 5.46 -12.80
C PHE A 107 6.83 5.51 -12.96
N SER A 108 7.33 6.33 -13.90
CA SER A 108 8.76 6.52 -14.20
C SER A 108 9.59 6.97 -12.99
N PHE A 109 8.98 7.71 -12.07
CA PHE A 109 9.62 8.12 -10.81
C PHE A 109 9.90 6.91 -9.91
N PHE A 110 8.98 5.94 -9.88
CA PHE A 110 9.10 4.76 -9.03
C PHE A 110 10.00 3.71 -9.62
N GLU A 111 9.95 3.49 -10.95
CA GLU A 111 10.68 2.43 -11.66
C GLU A 111 12.17 2.37 -11.27
N ASN A 112 12.82 3.54 -11.17
CA ASN A 112 14.25 3.64 -10.85
C ASN A 112 14.56 3.78 -9.36
N ARG A 113 13.55 3.81 -8.50
CA ARG A 113 13.68 4.14 -7.07
C ARG A 113 13.01 3.13 -6.14
N VAL A 114 12.45 2.04 -6.68
CA VAL A 114 11.67 1.06 -5.90
C VAL A 114 12.40 0.61 -4.63
N GLU A 115 13.70 0.31 -4.73
CA GLU A 115 14.51 -0.14 -3.61
C GLU A 115 14.68 0.96 -2.54
N GLU A 116 15.09 2.16 -2.95
CA GLU A 116 15.21 3.33 -2.07
C GLU A 116 13.89 3.60 -1.33
N LEU A 117 12.79 3.65 -2.08
CA LEU A 117 11.47 3.94 -1.52
C LEU A 117 11.00 2.84 -0.57
N THR A 118 11.27 1.59 -0.89
CA THR A 118 10.96 0.45 -0.01
C THR A 118 11.74 0.54 1.29
N ASN A 119 13.03 0.88 1.24
CA ASN A 119 13.84 1.07 2.44
C ASN A 119 13.34 2.24 3.30
N LEU A 120 12.98 3.37 2.70
CA LEU A 120 12.34 4.49 3.42
C LEU A 120 11.02 4.10 4.07
N ALA A 121 10.20 3.28 3.39
CA ALA A 121 8.98 2.73 3.96
C ALA A 121 9.27 1.81 5.16
N LEU A 122 10.30 0.98 5.08
CA LEU A 122 10.73 0.11 6.17
C LEU A 122 11.23 0.89 7.39
N GLU A 123 12.07 1.89 7.17
CA GLU A 123 12.56 2.79 8.22
C GLU A 123 11.38 3.46 8.92
N LYS A 124 10.43 3.98 8.14
CA LYS A 124 9.23 4.61 8.68
C LYS A 124 8.39 3.62 9.50
N TYR A 125 8.16 2.41 8.98
CA TYR A 125 7.44 1.35 9.68
C TYR A 125 8.11 0.97 11.01
N ASN A 126 9.43 0.87 11.03
CA ASN A 126 10.21 0.48 12.20
C ASN A 126 10.30 1.61 13.24
N SER A 127 10.21 2.88 12.81
CA SER A 127 10.21 4.02 13.71
C SER A 127 8.99 4.08 14.64
N TRP A 128 7.86 3.48 14.23
CA TRP A 128 6.62 3.55 14.98
C TRP A 128 6.55 2.52 16.10
N ASN A 129 6.16 2.98 17.28
CA ASN A 129 5.79 2.13 18.41
C ASN A 129 4.26 2.08 18.60
N ASN A 130 3.79 1.19 19.49
CA ASN A 130 2.35 0.98 19.71
C ASN A 130 1.64 2.22 20.28
N TYR A 131 2.32 3.04 21.08
CA TYR A 131 1.73 4.25 21.66
C TYR A 131 1.41 5.28 20.57
N GLU A 132 2.33 5.51 19.64
CA GLU A 132 2.11 6.43 18.51
C GLU A 132 0.94 5.97 17.63
N ILE A 133 0.86 4.67 17.35
CA ILE A 133 -0.21 4.08 16.53
C ILE A 133 -1.57 4.26 17.23
N ARG A 134 -1.63 4.02 18.54
CA ARG A 134 -2.85 4.20 19.33
C ARG A 134 -3.31 5.65 19.37
N MET A 135 -2.41 6.58 19.72
CA MET A 135 -2.73 8.01 19.80
C MET A 135 -3.23 8.57 18.47
N HIS A 136 -2.69 8.09 17.35
CA HIS A 136 -3.20 8.46 16.03
C HIS A 136 -4.62 7.93 15.79
N GLY A 137 -4.88 6.66 16.11
CA GLY A 137 -6.21 6.06 15.95
C GLY A 137 -7.28 6.71 16.83
N GLU A 138 -6.94 7.09 18.07
CA GLU A 138 -7.85 7.78 18.99
C GLU A 138 -8.18 9.21 18.51
N LYS A 139 -7.20 9.95 17.97
CA LYS A 139 -7.44 11.28 17.39
C LYS A 139 -8.45 11.25 16.24
N ILE A 140 -8.35 10.25 15.35
CA ILE A 140 -9.28 10.10 14.22
C ILE A 140 -10.71 9.89 14.72
N LYS A 141 -10.91 9.04 15.74
CA LYS A 141 -12.24 8.81 16.32
C LYS A 141 -12.85 10.08 16.90
N LEU A 142 -12.05 10.86 17.65
CA LEU A 142 -12.53 12.12 18.22
C LEU A 142 -12.93 13.14 17.15
N SER A 143 -12.24 13.16 16.00
CA SER A 143 -12.60 14.03 14.87
C SER A 143 -13.79 13.57 14.03
N SER A 144 -14.17 12.29 14.12
CA SER A 144 -15.35 11.75 13.40
C SER A 144 -16.66 11.93 14.17
N ASP A 145 -16.58 12.18 15.48
CA ASP A 145 -17.72 12.32 16.38
C ASP A 145 -18.14 13.80 16.61
N THR A 146 -17.47 14.75 15.94
CA THR A 146 -17.76 16.19 15.95
C THR A 146 -18.22 16.67 14.58
#